data_AF-A0A2N2J011-F1
#
_entry.id   AF-A0A2N2J011-F1
#
_cell.length_a   1.000
_cell.length_b   1.000
_cell.length_c   1.000
_cell.angle_alpha   90.00
_cell.angle_beta   90.00
_cell.angle_gamma   90.00
#
_symmetry.space_group_name_H-M   'P 1'
#
loop_
_entity.id
_entity.type
_entity.pdbx_description
1 polymer ?
#
loop_
_entity_poly.entity_id
_entity_poly.type
_entity_poly.pdbx_seq_one_letter_code
_entity_poly.pdbx_strand_id
1 'polypeptide(L)'
;MPICLHSFGGCRLRTLASPPTKHLTDELLYMRNSKIWLILALAFLTTIVGCKSDDMVVTLTRDEIQARVAPRFPITKNWLVLNVALSEPEIFLSEGANQIGINTLVELNIPFLKPISGYLAVAATPRYDAESKSFYLDQATVERLDLPELTPELQAKAREAIESIARQELAKRPIYELKGRNLKEITAAYTLQEVQVHGGKLRATFSLSR
;
A
#
# COMPACT_ATOMS: atom_id res chain seq x y z
N MET A 1 -64.08 10.11 35.57
CA MET A 1 -65.14 11.02 36.05
C MET A 1 -64.77 11.39 37.48
N PRO A 2 -64.92 12.64 37.98
CA PRO A 2 -65.66 13.82 37.47
C PRO A 2 -64.72 14.93 36.94
N ILE A 3 -65.07 15.80 35.97
CA ILE A 3 -66.07 16.89 35.89
C ILE A 3 -65.59 18.21 36.54
N CYS A 4 -65.39 19.21 35.65
CA CYS A 4 -65.65 20.68 35.67
C CYS A 4 -65.51 21.48 37.00
N LEU A 5 -65.20 22.78 37.03
CA LEU A 5 -65.96 23.86 36.38
C LEU A 5 -65.40 25.24 36.86
N HIS A 6 -65.33 26.22 35.95
CA HIS A 6 -65.49 27.70 36.15
C HIS A 6 -64.58 28.45 37.14
N SER A 7 -64.37 29.77 37.09
CA SER A 7 -64.56 30.90 36.17
C SER A 7 -64.34 32.19 36.99
N PHE A 8 -64.16 33.32 36.30
CA PHE A 8 -64.24 34.72 36.75
C PHE A 8 -63.07 35.26 37.59
N GLY A 9 -62.51 36.43 37.30
CA GLY A 9 -62.87 37.42 36.29
C GLY A 9 -62.09 38.73 36.49
N GLY A 10 -62.25 39.65 35.55
CA GLY A 10 -61.82 41.05 35.63
C GLY A 10 -61.38 41.60 34.27
N CYS A 11 -62.28 42.17 33.46
CA CYS A 11 -62.52 43.64 33.31
C CYS A 11 -61.27 44.43 32.84
N ARG A 12 -61.29 45.34 31.86
CA ARG A 12 -62.32 45.91 30.97
C ARG A 12 -61.62 46.89 29.99
N LEU A 13 -62.06 46.87 28.72
CA LEU A 13 -62.14 47.95 27.70
C LEU A 13 -60.91 48.76 27.20
N ARG A 14 -60.88 48.84 25.85
CA ARG A 14 -60.58 50.01 24.96
C ARG A 14 -59.13 50.51 24.97
N THR A 15 -58.49 50.91 23.87
CA THR A 15 -58.96 51.38 22.56
C THR A 15 -57.77 51.34 21.58
N LEU A 16 -58.08 51.15 20.29
CA LEU A 16 -57.39 51.64 19.09
C LEU A 16 -56.12 52.51 19.26
N ALA A 17 -55.02 52.09 18.62
CA ALA A 17 -54.33 52.86 17.56
C ALA A 17 -53.06 52.11 17.12
N SER A 18 -52.93 51.87 15.82
CA SER A 18 -51.66 51.56 15.16
C SER A 18 -51.02 52.86 14.62
N PRO A 19 -49.88 52.75 13.94
CA PRO A 19 -48.51 53.20 14.29
C PRO A 19 -48.28 54.67 13.80
N PRO A 20 -47.07 55.24 13.55
CA PRO A 20 -45.69 54.71 13.58
C PRO A 20 -44.67 55.68 14.22
N THR A 21 -43.41 55.26 14.37
CA THR A 21 -42.24 55.90 13.73
C THR A 21 -40.95 55.30 14.27
N LYS A 22 -40.13 54.85 13.32
CA LYS A 22 -38.69 54.63 13.44
C LYS A 22 -38.04 55.78 14.20
N HIS A 23 -36.93 55.52 14.86
CA HIS A 23 -35.63 56.20 14.66
C HIS A 23 -34.81 55.99 15.94
N LEU A 24 -33.75 55.18 15.82
CA LEU A 24 -32.38 55.70 15.93
C LEU A 24 -32.12 56.36 17.29
N THR A 25 -31.59 55.60 18.27
CA THR A 25 -30.52 56.04 19.21
C THR A 25 -30.15 55.06 20.32
N ASP A 26 -30.65 53.81 20.38
CA ASP A 26 -30.26 52.87 21.46
C ASP A 26 -29.16 51.86 21.07
N GLU A 27 -28.35 52.21 20.08
CA GLU A 27 -27.14 51.49 19.64
C GLU A 27 -25.85 52.12 20.21
N LEU A 28 -25.84 52.60 21.46
CA LEU A 28 -24.68 53.34 22.01
C LEU A 28 -24.24 52.97 23.43
N LEU A 29 -24.56 51.78 23.95
CA LEU A 29 -24.02 51.34 25.25
C LEU A 29 -23.61 49.86 25.30
N TYR A 30 -23.18 49.26 24.19
CA TYR A 30 -22.58 47.92 24.19
C TYR A 30 -21.18 47.85 23.54
N MET A 31 -20.57 49.00 23.26
CA MET A 31 -19.24 49.11 22.66
C MET A 31 -18.22 49.70 23.65
N ARG A 32 -18.18 49.16 24.88
CA ARG A 32 -17.08 49.43 25.83
C ARG A 32 -16.58 48.10 26.36
N ASN A 33 -15.50 47.63 25.73
CA ASN A 33 -14.64 46.52 26.16
C ASN A 33 -14.91 45.12 25.57
N SER A 34 -15.10 45.05 24.25
CA SER A 34 -15.11 43.77 23.51
C SER A 34 -13.97 43.67 22.48
N LYS A 35 -12.72 43.83 22.93
CA LYS A 35 -11.55 43.35 22.15
C LYS A 35 -11.44 41.81 22.13
N ILE A 36 -12.36 41.13 22.81
CA ILE A 36 -12.46 39.67 22.88
C ILE A 36 -13.15 39.10 21.63
N TRP A 37 -14.00 39.88 20.95
CA TRP A 37 -14.66 39.43 19.72
C TRP A 37 -13.81 39.55 18.45
N LEU A 38 -12.76 40.39 18.46
CA LEU A 38 -11.84 40.52 17.32
C LEU A 38 -10.82 39.38 17.22
N ILE A 39 -10.49 38.71 18.33
CA ILE A 39 -9.54 37.58 18.33
C ILE A 39 -10.25 36.26 17.97
N LEU A 40 -11.54 36.12 18.32
CA LEU A 40 -12.31 34.92 17.97
C LEU A 40 -12.77 34.89 16.49
N ALA A 41 -12.92 36.05 15.84
CA ALA A 41 -13.24 36.11 14.41
C ALA A 41 -12.01 35.92 13.50
N LEU A 42 -10.79 36.26 13.96
CA LEU A 42 -9.55 36.09 13.18
C LEU A 42 -8.90 34.70 13.36
N ALA A 43 -9.28 33.94 14.39
CA ALA A 43 -8.83 32.57 14.60
C ALA A 43 -9.61 31.52 13.77
N PHE A 44 -10.63 31.92 13.00
CA PHE A 44 -11.48 31.00 12.24
C PHE A 44 -11.19 30.97 10.73
N LEU A 45 -10.15 31.67 10.26
CA LEU A 45 -9.80 31.78 8.83
C LEU A 45 -8.52 31.04 8.40
N THR A 46 -7.88 30.25 9.27
CA THR A 46 -6.59 29.58 8.98
C THR A 46 -6.63 28.06 8.94
N THR A 47 -7.78 27.41 8.70
CA THR A 47 -7.81 25.94 8.59
C THR A 47 -8.64 25.41 7.41
N ILE A 48 -8.37 25.88 6.20
CA ILE A 48 -8.68 25.18 4.95
C ILE A 48 -7.67 25.73 3.92
N VAL A 49 -6.84 25.00 3.19
CA VAL A 49 -6.94 23.66 2.63
C VAL A 49 -5.51 23.11 2.52
N GLY A 50 -5.14 22.14 3.35
CA GLY A 50 -4.09 21.21 2.98
C GLY A 50 -4.76 20.06 2.23
N CYS A 51 -4.78 20.09 0.90
CA CYS A 51 -5.11 18.90 0.13
C CYS A 51 -4.08 17.84 0.51
N LYS A 52 -4.46 16.91 1.39
CA LYS A 52 -3.77 15.63 1.46
C LYS A 52 -4.03 14.97 0.11
N SER A 53 -2.96 14.71 -0.63
CA SER A 53 -3.04 13.80 -1.75
C SER A 53 -3.64 12.50 -1.22
N ASP A 54 -4.75 12.04 -1.81
CA ASP A 54 -5.31 10.71 -1.53
C ASP A 54 -4.38 9.66 -2.18
N ASP A 55 -3.12 9.63 -1.75
CA ASP A 55 -2.18 8.64 -2.22
C ASP A 55 -2.49 7.34 -1.48
N MET A 56 -3.09 6.39 -2.17
CA MET A 56 -3.35 5.07 -1.61
C MET A 56 -2.04 4.29 -1.62
N VAL A 57 -1.60 3.78 -0.48
CA VAL A 57 -0.37 2.99 -0.38
C VAL A 57 -0.73 1.54 -0.05
N VAL A 58 -0.55 0.62 -1.00
CA VAL A 58 -0.62 -0.82 -0.71
C VAL A 58 0.73 -1.24 -0.19
N THR A 59 0.74 -1.79 1.03
CA THR A 59 1.96 -2.26 1.66
C THR A 59 1.90 -3.78 1.80
N LEU A 60 2.87 -4.48 1.24
CA LEU A 60 3.05 -5.92 1.41
C LEU A 60 4.27 -6.17 2.30
N THR A 61 4.07 -6.91 3.38
CA THR A 61 5.15 -7.27 4.31
C THR A 61 5.92 -8.50 3.82
N ARG A 62 7.18 -8.64 4.24
CA ARG A 62 7.99 -9.86 3.99
C ARG A 62 7.23 -11.12 4.41
N ASP A 63 6.60 -11.12 5.58
CA ASP A 63 5.88 -12.27 6.13
C ASP A 63 4.67 -12.68 5.30
N GLU A 64 3.90 -11.71 4.79
CA GLU A 64 2.77 -11.99 3.90
C GLU A 64 3.24 -12.60 2.58
N ILE A 65 4.38 -12.15 2.05
CA ILE A 65 4.98 -12.74 0.84
C ILE A 65 5.50 -14.14 1.14
N GLN A 66 6.22 -14.31 2.26
CA GLN A 66 6.73 -15.61 2.73
C GLN A 66 5.60 -16.63 2.87
N ALA A 67 4.50 -16.28 3.55
CA ALA A 67 3.37 -17.16 3.78
C ALA A 67 2.68 -17.62 2.47
N ARG A 68 2.80 -16.83 1.40
CA ARG A 68 2.28 -17.18 0.07
C ARG A 68 3.25 -18.00 -0.77
N VAL A 69 4.56 -17.81 -0.58
CA VAL A 69 5.59 -18.51 -1.35
C VAL A 69 5.91 -19.87 -0.73
N ALA A 70 6.02 -19.96 0.59
CA ALA A 70 6.39 -21.18 1.31
C ALA A 70 5.58 -22.43 0.92
N PRO A 71 4.24 -22.37 0.74
CA PRO A 71 3.45 -23.55 0.36
C PRO A 71 3.74 -24.11 -1.04
N ARG A 72 4.46 -23.36 -1.89
CA ARG A 72 4.86 -23.82 -3.23
C ARG A 72 6.13 -24.67 -3.21
N PHE A 73 6.85 -24.69 -2.10
CA PHE A 73 8.07 -25.45 -1.93
C PHE A 73 7.78 -26.79 -1.24
N PRO A 74 8.56 -27.84 -1.52
CA PRO A 74 9.72 -27.86 -2.41
C PRO A 74 9.34 -27.79 -3.90
N ILE A 75 10.16 -27.09 -4.69
CA ILE A 75 9.99 -27.01 -6.15
C ILE A 75 11.00 -27.94 -6.79
N THR A 76 10.51 -28.88 -7.60
CA THR A 76 11.39 -29.77 -8.37
C THR A 76 11.21 -29.52 -9.86
N LYS A 77 12.34 -29.35 -10.57
CA LYS A 77 12.40 -29.25 -12.03
C LYS A 77 13.28 -30.34 -12.62
N ASN A 78 12.67 -31.12 -13.50
CA ASN A 78 13.33 -32.16 -14.27
C ASN A 78 13.76 -31.58 -15.62
N TRP A 79 15.06 -31.58 -15.88
CA TRP A 79 15.61 -31.44 -17.22
C TRP A 79 16.15 -32.79 -17.69
N LEU A 80 16.35 -32.92 -19.01
CA LEU A 80 16.77 -34.19 -19.64
C LEU A 80 18.05 -34.77 -19.02
N VAL A 81 18.96 -33.90 -18.57
CA VAL A 81 20.29 -34.26 -18.09
C VAL A 81 20.48 -34.09 -16.59
N LEU A 82 19.55 -33.40 -15.89
CA LEU A 82 19.67 -33.12 -14.48
C LEU A 82 18.31 -32.78 -13.86
N ASN A 83 18.12 -33.11 -12.58
CA ASN A 83 17.00 -32.68 -11.76
C ASN A 83 17.48 -31.61 -10.76
N VAL A 84 16.67 -30.59 -10.55
CA VAL A 84 16.90 -29.55 -9.53
C VAL A 84 15.76 -29.55 -8.55
N ALA A 85 16.09 -29.62 -7.27
CA ALA A 85 15.16 -29.37 -6.18
C ALA A 85 15.56 -28.07 -5.46
N LEU A 86 14.56 -27.22 -5.21
CA LEU A 86 14.68 -26.03 -4.39
C LEU A 86 13.83 -26.23 -3.14
N SER A 87 14.43 -25.99 -1.97
CA SER A 87 13.78 -26.17 -0.67
C SER A 87 14.10 -25.00 0.27
N GLU A 88 13.35 -24.93 1.37
CA GLU A 88 13.55 -23.93 2.43
C GLU A 88 13.58 -22.49 1.89
N PRO A 89 12.48 -22.03 1.26
CA PRO A 89 12.42 -20.68 0.73
C PRO A 89 12.39 -19.67 1.88
N GLU A 90 13.25 -18.66 1.82
CA GLU A 90 13.24 -17.51 2.72
C GLU A 90 13.27 -16.20 1.93
N ILE A 91 12.19 -15.43 2.02
CA ILE A 91 12.06 -14.14 1.35
C ILE A 91 12.85 -13.08 2.12
N PHE A 92 13.64 -12.30 1.39
CA PHE A 92 14.30 -11.11 1.91
C PHE A 92 13.92 -9.88 1.08
N LEU A 93 14.00 -8.72 1.73
CA LEU A 93 13.70 -7.42 1.14
C LEU A 93 14.92 -6.52 1.38
N SER A 94 15.52 -6.04 0.30
CA SER A 94 16.68 -5.15 0.33
C SER A 94 16.24 -3.73 0.02
N GLU A 95 16.13 -2.90 1.06
CA GLU A 95 15.73 -1.49 0.94
C GLU A 95 16.73 -0.68 0.12
N GLY A 96 18.03 -0.82 0.43
CA GLY A 96 19.08 -0.05 -0.24
C GLY A 96 19.16 -0.29 -1.74
N ALA A 97 18.79 -1.49 -2.20
CA ALA A 97 18.78 -1.86 -3.61
C ALA A 97 17.38 -1.80 -4.25
N ASN A 98 16.33 -1.53 -3.47
CA ASN A 98 14.92 -1.69 -3.87
C ASN A 98 14.63 -3.05 -4.52
N GLN A 99 15.06 -4.13 -3.85
CA GLN A 99 14.94 -5.49 -4.38
C GLN A 99 14.16 -6.40 -3.44
N ILE A 100 13.46 -7.34 -4.05
CA ILE A 100 12.91 -8.51 -3.38
C ILE A 100 13.67 -9.74 -3.84
N GLY A 101 14.04 -10.59 -2.90
CA GLY A 101 14.75 -11.80 -3.21
C GLY A 101 14.29 -12.99 -2.39
N ILE A 102 14.83 -14.14 -2.77
CA ILE A 102 14.58 -15.43 -2.15
C ILE A 102 15.90 -16.15 -1.93
N ASN A 103 16.13 -16.59 -0.70
CA ASN A 103 17.15 -17.56 -0.35
C ASN A 103 16.52 -18.95 -0.39
N THR A 104 17.25 -19.94 -0.88
CA THR A 104 16.79 -21.33 -0.94
C THR A 104 17.99 -22.27 -0.89
N LEU A 105 17.76 -23.45 -0.34
CA LEU A 105 18.64 -24.59 -0.59
C LEU A 105 18.39 -25.13 -1.99
N VAL A 106 19.47 -25.48 -2.67
CA VAL A 106 19.43 -26.10 -3.99
C VAL A 106 20.10 -27.47 -3.94
N GLU A 107 19.45 -28.47 -4.53
CA GLU A 107 19.99 -29.80 -4.74
C GLU A 107 19.96 -30.14 -6.22
N LEU A 108 21.11 -30.50 -6.79
CA LEU A 108 21.29 -30.91 -8.18
C LEU A 108 21.53 -32.42 -8.23
N ASN A 109 20.64 -33.11 -8.93
CA ASN A 109 20.66 -34.54 -9.11
C ASN A 109 21.00 -34.87 -10.56
N ILE A 110 22.22 -35.34 -10.80
CA ILE A 110 22.68 -35.77 -12.13
C ILE A 110 22.75 -37.30 -12.13
N PRO A 111 22.13 -37.99 -13.11
CA PRO A 111 22.21 -39.44 -13.19
C PRO A 111 23.65 -39.95 -13.11
N PHE A 112 23.87 -41.02 -12.34
CA PHE A 112 25.16 -41.67 -12.11
C PHE A 112 26.20 -40.86 -11.31
N LEU A 113 25.87 -39.64 -10.85
CA LEU A 113 26.71 -38.85 -9.95
C LEU A 113 26.08 -38.71 -8.56
N LYS A 114 26.88 -38.30 -7.58
CA LYS A 114 26.37 -37.93 -6.25
C LYS A 114 25.59 -36.61 -6.35
N PRO A 115 24.50 -36.43 -5.57
CA PRO A 115 23.80 -35.16 -5.49
C PRO A 115 24.73 -34.05 -5.03
N ILE A 116 24.59 -32.86 -5.62
CA ILE A 116 25.33 -31.65 -5.26
C ILE A 116 24.36 -30.73 -4.54
N SER A 117 24.70 -30.29 -3.33
CA SER A 117 23.82 -29.45 -2.51
C SER A 117 24.47 -28.11 -2.22
N GLY A 118 23.67 -27.06 -2.09
CA GLY A 118 24.21 -25.74 -1.80
C GLY A 118 23.14 -24.68 -1.57
N TYR A 119 23.58 -23.43 -1.66
CA TYR A 119 22.75 -22.25 -1.41
C TYR A 119 22.60 -21.41 -2.67
N LEU A 120 21.39 -20.95 -2.91
CA LEU A 120 21.05 -20.02 -3.97
C LEU A 120 20.27 -18.84 -3.39
N ALA A 121 20.71 -17.63 -3.72
CA ALA A 121 19.96 -16.41 -3.48
C ALA A 121 19.76 -15.67 -4.81
N VAL A 122 18.51 -15.37 -5.13
CA VAL A 122 18.11 -14.60 -6.31
C VAL A 122 17.36 -13.37 -5.86
N ALA A 123 17.72 -12.21 -6.39
CA ALA A 123 17.04 -10.94 -6.15
C ALA A 123 16.54 -10.35 -7.46
N ALA A 124 15.46 -9.58 -7.40
CA ALA A 124 14.89 -8.87 -8.53
C ALA A 124 14.23 -7.56 -8.09
N THR A 125 14.15 -6.62 -9.01
CA THR A 125 13.51 -5.33 -8.80
C THR A 125 12.01 -5.47 -9.04
N PRO A 126 11.14 -5.13 -8.08
CA PRO A 126 9.72 -5.17 -8.29
C PRO A 126 9.27 -4.05 -9.23
N ARG A 127 8.50 -4.41 -10.26
CA ARG A 127 7.89 -3.48 -11.20
C ARG A 127 6.39 -3.68 -11.22
N TYR A 128 5.62 -2.60 -11.21
CA TYR A 128 4.19 -2.68 -11.44
C TYR A 128 3.86 -2.34 -12.88
N ASP A 129 2.96 -3.12 -13.46
CA ASP A 129 2.37 -2.86 -14.76
C ASP A 129 0.92 -2.42 -14.59
N ALA A 130 0.63 -1.19 -15.00
CA ALA A 130 -0.68 -0.58 -14.81
C ALA A 130 -1.77 -1.15 -15.73
N GLU A 131 -1.38 -1.63 -16.92
CA GLU A 131 -2.30 -2.19 -17.91
C GLU A 131 -2.88 -3.53 -17.43
N SER A 132 -2.00 -4.43 -16.99
CA SER A 132 -2.35 -5.74 -16.44
C SER A 132 -2.67 -5.71 -14.94
N LYS A 133 -2.51 -4.56 -14.27
CA LYS A 133 -2.72 -4.36 -12.82
C LYS A 133 -1.98 -5.40 -11.97
N SER A 134 -0.74 -5.68 -12.37
CA SER A 134 0.03 -6.81 -11.87
C SER A 134 1.46 -6.40 -11.53
N PHE A 135 2.03 -7.06 -10.52
CA PHE A 135 3.43 -6.89 -10.13
C PHE A 135 4.27 -7.95 -10.82
N TYR A 136 5.34 -7.49 -11.46
CA TYR A 136 6.37 -8.25 -12.12
C TYR A 136 7.70 -8.10 -11.38
N LEU A 137 8.64 -8.99 -11.68
CA LEU A 137 10.00 -8.91 -11.19
C LEU A 137 10.93 -8.77 -12.39
N ASP A 138 11.60 -7.62 -12.46
CA ASP A 138 12.57 -7.29 -13.51
C ASP A 138 13.99 -7.33 -12.95
N GLN A 139 14.98 -7.29 -13.85
CA GLN A 139 16.40 -7.18 -13.49
C GLN A 139 16.86 -8.25 -12.49
N ALA A 140 16.41 -9.49 -12.69
CA ALA A 140 16.80 -10.60 -11.83
C ALA A 140 18.32 -10.84 -11.86
N THR A 141 18.89 -11.03 -10.67
CA THR A 141 20.32 -11.19 -10.41
C THR A 141 20.55 -12.27 -9.36
N VAL A 142 21.71 -12.94 -9.41
CA VAL A 142 22.09 -13.98 -8.43
C VAL A 142 23.03 -13.37 -7.40
N GLU A 143 22.49 -13.04 -6.24
CA GLU A 143 23.22 -12.49 -5.09
C GLU A 143 24.19 -13.50 -4.48
N ARG A 144 23.77 -14.77 -4.39
CA ARG A 144 24.60 -15.86 -3.87
C ARG A 144 24.39 -17.12 -4.67
N LEU A 145 25.50 -17.76 -5.02
CA LEU A 145 25.52 -19.14 -5.47
C LEU A 145 26.71 -19.81 -4.80
N ASP A 146 26.42 -20.84 -4.04
CA ASP A 146 27.41 -21.58 -3.27
C ASP A 146 27.15 -23.07 -3.49
N LEU A 147 27.96 -23.67 -4.36
CA LEU A 147 27.91 -25.10 -4.71
C LEU A 147 29.30 -25.69 -4.45
N PRO A 148 29.60 -26.12 -3.21
CA PRO A 148 30.95 -26.46 -2.76
C PRO A 148 31.65 -27.52 -3.62
N GLU A 149 30.89 -28.44 -4.21
CA GLU A 149 31.40 -29.53 -5.04
C GLU A 149 31.73 -29.11 -6.47
N LEU A 150 31.36 -27.88 -6.89
CA LEU A 150 31.66 -27.35 -8.22
C LEU A 150 32.91 -26.48 -8.23
N THR A 151 33.68 -26.56 -9.31
CA THR A 151 34.81 -25.65 -9.53
C THR A 151 34.32 -24.21 -9.70
N PRO A 152 35.14 -23.18 -9.38
CA PRO A 152 34.75 -21.78 -9.52
C PRO A 152 34.26 -21.42 -10.93
N GLU A 153 34.90 -21.98 -11.97
CA GLU A 153 34.50 -21.78 -13.36
C GLU A 153 33.11 -22.34 -13.67
N LEU A 154 32.77 -23.52 -13.13
CA LEU A 154 31.44 -24.12 -13.28
C LEU A 154 30.39 -23.34 -12.51
N GLN A 155 30.71 -22.85 -11.31
CA GLN A 155 29.81 -21.99 -10.54
C GLN A 155 29.52 -20.68 -11.27
N ALA A 156 30.51 -20.06 -11.90
CA ALA A 156 30.31 -18.85 -12.71
C ALA A 156 29.35 -19.10 -13.89
N LYS A 157 29.55 -20.20 -14.63
CA LYS A 157 28.64 -20.61 -15.72
C LYS A 157 27.23 -20.91 -15.23
N ALA A 158 27.11 -21.58 -14.08
CA ALA A 158 25.82 -21.86 -13.46
C ALA A 158 25.11 -20.56 -13.07
N ARG A 159 25.82 -19.59 -12.49
CA ARG A 159 25.28 -18.26 -12.16
C ARG A 159 24.70 -17.58 -13.40
N GLU A 160 25.46 -17.48 -14.48
CA GLU A 160 25.00 -16.84 -15.73
C GLU A 160 23.74 -17.52 -16.29
N ALA A 161 23.71 -18.85 -16.27
CA ALA A 161 22.55 -19.63 -16.73
C ALA A 161 21.32 -19.38 -15.86
N ILE A 162 21.46 -19.43 -14.53
CA ILE A 162 20.38 -19.16 -13.58
C ILE A 162 19.83 -17.75 -13.76
N GLU A 163 20.71 -16.75 -13.88
CA GLU A 163 20.30 -15.37 -14.12
C GLU A 163 19.51 -15.20 -15.42
N SER A 164 19.98 -15.83 -16.51
CA SER A 164 19.29 -15.79 -17.80
C SER A 164 17.88 -16.40 -17.70
N ILE A 165 17.76 -17.56 -17.04
CA ILE A 165 16.47 -18.22 -16.81
C ILE A 165 15.57 -17.35 -15.92
N ALA A 166 16.10 -16.83 -14.82
CA ALA A 166 15.37 -15.98 -13.89
C ALA A 166 14.82 -14.73 -14.59
N ARG A 167 15.64 -14.03 -15.37
CA ARG A 167 15.20 -12.86 -16.15
C ARG A 167 14.08 -13.20 -17.12
N GLN A 168 14.16 -14.36 -17.78
CA GLN A 168 13.13 -14.77 -18.75
C GLN A 168 11.81 -15.20 -18.09
N GLU A 169 11.85 -15.92 -16.97
CA GLU A 169 10.66 -16.43 -16.31
C GLU A 169 9.98 -15.37 -15.44
N LEU A 170 10.75 -14.57 -14.71
CA LEU A 170 10.23 -13.55 -13.79
C LEU A 170 9.64 -12.33 -14.52
N ALA A 171 10.18 -11.96 -15.68
CA ALA A 171 9.62 -10.89 -16.49
C ALA A 171 8.28 -11.28 -17.16
N LYS A 172 8.04 -12.59 -17.38
CA LYS A 172 6.84 -13.08 -18.09
C LYS A 172 5.68 -13.42 -17.16
N ARG A 173 5.93 -13.67 -15.86
CA ARG A 173 4.92 -14.16 -14.93
C ARG A 173 4.68 -13.13 -13.82
N PRO A 174 3.45 -12.61 -13.67
CA PRO A 174 3.16 -11.72 -12.55
C PRO A 174 3.30 -12.50 -11.23
N ILE A 175 4.03 -11.93 -10.28
CA ILE A 175 4.20 -12.51 -8.94
C ILE A 175 3.01 -12.23 -8.03
N TYR A 176 2.25 -11.19 -8.34
CA TYR A 176 1.04 -10.83 -7.64
C TYR A 176 0.11 -10.03 -8.57
N GLU A 177 -1.14 -10.47 -8.64
CA GLU A 177 -2.21 -9.73 -9.32
C GLU A 177 -3.10 -9.08 -8.26
N LEU A 178 -3.43 -7.80 -8.44
CA LEU A 178 -4.36 -7.10 -7.56
C LEU A 178 -5.81 -7.52 -7.84
N LYS A 179 -6.23 -8.71 -7.40
CA LYS A 179 -7.63 -9.16 -7.53
C LYS A 179 -8.41 -8.93 -6.22
N GLY A 180 -9.45 -8.09 -6.28
CA GLY A 180 -10.37 -7.84 -5.15
C GLY A 180 -11.52 -6.88 -5.45
N ARG A 181 -12.65 -7.01 -4.73
CA ARG A 181 -13.85 -6.16 -4.85
C ARG A 181 -13.61 -4.69 -4.47
N ASN A 182 -12.60 -4.41 -3.65
CA ASN A 182 -12.26 -3.04 -3.21
C ASN A 182 -11.43 -2.25 -4.25
N LEU A 183 -10.93 -2.89 -5.32
CA LEU A 183 -10.06 -2.26 -6.33
C LEU A 183 -10.78 -1.71 -7.58
N LYS A 184 -12.08 -2.01 -7.75
CA LYS A 184 -12.87 -1.39 -8.83
C LYS A 184 -13.00 0.13 -8.63
N GLU A 185 -13.02 0.58 -7.38
CA GLU A 185 -13.01 2.01 -7.01
C GLU A 185 -11.60 2.63 -7.16
N ILE A 186 -10.56 1.86 -6.86
CA ILE A 186 -9.15 2.32 -6.90
C ILE A 186 -8.61 2.45 -8.33
N THR A 187 -8.95 1.52 -9.22
CA THR A 187 -8.35 1.48 -10.57
C THR A 187 -9.06 2.35 -11.62
N ALA A 188 -10.23 2.90 -11.28
CA ALA A 188 -10.90 3.88 -12.13
C ALA A 188 -10.39 5.32 -11.92
N ALA A 189 -9.67 5.55 -10.81
CA ALA A 189 -9.29 6.89 -10.39
C ALA A 189 -7.78 7.07 -10.12
N TYR A 190 -6.96 6.00 -10.02
CA TYR A 190 -5.56 6.12 -9.59
C TYR A 190 -4.52 5.39 -10.50
N THR A 191 -3.43 6.08 -10.87
CA THR A 191 -2.20 5.60 -11.52
C THR A 191 -1.10 5.36 -10.47
N LEU A 192 -0.48 4.18 -10.47
CA LEU A 192 0.65 3.88 -9.58
C LEU A 192 1.88 4.73 -9.95
N GLN A 193 2.45 5.45 -8.97
CA GLN A 193 3.69 6.23 -9.17
C GLN A 193 4.94 5.41 -8.85
N GLU A 194 4.92 4.57 -7.81
CA GLU A 194 6.17 4.02 -7.29
C GLU A 194 6.02 2.70 -6.53
N VAL A 195 6.98 1.79 -6.72
CA VAL A 195 7.17 0.60 -5.88
C VAL A 195 8.54 0.70 -5.21
N GLN A 196 8.56 0.84 -3.89
CA GLN A 196 9.79 0.90 -3.10
C GLN A 196 9.76 -0.08 -1.94
N VAL A 197 10.90 -0.72 -1.68
CA VAL A 197 11.16 -1.43 -0.42
C VAL A 197 11.61 -0.40 0.62
N HIS A 198 10.83 -0.21 1.68
CA HIS A 198 11.14 0.74 2.76
C HIS A 198 10.60 0.23 4.10
N GLY A 199 11.44 0.21 5.14
CA GLY A 199 11.11 -0.30 6.47
C GLY A 199 10.69 -1.78 6.53
N GLY A 200 11.33 -2.65 5.75
CA GLY A 200 11.05 -4.09 5.68
C GLY A 200 9.74 -4.44 4.97
N LYS A 201 9.17 -3.50 4.21
CA LYS A 201 7.91 -3.66 3.49
C LYS A 201 8.03 -3.17 2.05
N LEU A 202 7.31 -3.83 1.15
CA LEU A 202 7.15 -3.39 -0.23
C LEU A 202 5.96 -2.44 -0.30
N ARG A 203 6.22 -1.15 -0.54
CA ARG A 203 5.22 -0.09 -0.65
C ARG A 203 4.96 0.19 -2.13
N ALA A 204 3.72 0.03 -2.54
CA ALA A 204 3.22 0.48 -3.84
C ALA A 204 2.34 1.73 -3.61
N THR A 205 2.78 2.89 -4.12
CA THR A 205 2.09 4.18 -3.98
C THR A 205 1.27 4.52 -5.24
N PHE A 206 -0.05 4.68 -5.08
CA PHE A 206 -0.98 5.03 -6.14
C PHE A 206 -1.42 6.50 -6.03
N SER A 207 -1.45 7.23 -7.15
CA SER A 207 -1.87 8.64 -7.24
C SER A 207 -3.03 8.82 -8.19
N LEU A 208 -3.89 9.82 -7.99
CA LEU A 208 -5.09 10.00 -8.81
C LEU A 208 -4.74 10.28 -10.30
N SER A 209 -5.25 9.49 -11.25
CA SER A 209 -5.18 9.77 -12.69
C SER A 209 -6.12 10.93 -12.99
N ARG A 210 -5.58 12.13 -13.22
CA ARG A 210 -6.37 13.33 -13.51
C ARG A 210 -6.85 13.36 -14.97
#